data_AF-A0A3Q9I283-F1
#
_entry.id   AF-A0A3Q9I283-F1
#
_cell.length_a   1.000
_cell.length_b   1.000
_cell.length_c   1.000
_cell.angle_alpha   90.00
_cell.angle_beta   90.00
_cell.angle_gamma   90.00
#
_symmetry.space_group_name_H-M   'P 1'
#
loop_
_entity.id
_entity.type
_entity.pdbx_description
1 polymer ?
#
loop_
_entity_poly.entity_id
_entity_poly.type
_entity_poly.pdbx_seq_one_letter_code
_entity_poly.pdbx_strand_id
1 'polypeptide(L)'
;MGSIRMRKEQLFFDFRYLGIRCREQTTLPDTKANRKKLTMIMDRIEAEITLGTFVYGKYFPNSPMVEKLAKLEAKQAGNYRETPLFKDFCEEWFSEMEPSWRQSTVFG
;
A
#
# COMPACT_ATOMS: atom_id res chain seq x y z
N MET A 1 -16.58 0.15 -3.37
CA MET A 1 -17.36 -0.48 -2.29
C MET A 1 -16.86 -1.89 -2.04
N GLY A 2 -16.61 -2.21 -0.79
CA GLY A 2 -16.42 -3.53 -0.25
C GLY A 2 -17.74 -4.27 -0.02
N SER A 3 -17.63 -5.56 0.25
CA SER A 3 -18.75 -6.45 0.49
C SER A 3 -18.41 -7.47 1.57
N ILE A 4 -19.43 -7.90 2.32
CA ILE A 4 -19.31 -9.05 3.23
C ILE A 4 -19.79 -10.29 2.50
N ARG A 5 -18.87 -11.22 2.27
CA ARG A 5 -19.12 -12.47 1.55
C ARG A 5 -18.96 -13.67 2.48
N MET A 6 -19.40 -14.83 2.03
CA MET A 6 -19.27 -16.08 2.76
C MET A 6 -18.39 -17.05 1.98
N ARG A 7 -17.54 -17.81 2.68
CA ARG A 7 -16.80 -18.95 2.15
C ARG A 7 -16.74 -20.03 3.21
N LYS A 8 -17.14 -21.26 2.88
CA LYS A 8 -17.17 -22.40 3.83
C LYS A 8 -17.86 -22.00 5.16
N GLU A 9 -19.05 -21.41 5.05
CA GLU A 9 -19.88 -20.96 6.17
C GLU A 9 -19.34 -19.80 7.02
N GLN A 10 -18.12 -19.33 6.75
CA GLN A 10 -17.52 -18.19 7.45
C GLN A 10 -17.62 -16.91 6.62
N LEU A 11 -17.90 -15.80 7.31
CA LEU A 11 -17.95 -14.49 6.69
C LEU A 11 -16.54 -13.92 6.49
N PHE A 12 -16.35 -13.13 5.45
CA PHE A 12 -15.10 -12.44 5.17
C PHE A 12 -15.34 -11.07 4.52
N PHE A 13 -14.42 -10.15 4.74
CA PHE A 13 -14.38 -8.83 4.11
C PHE A 13 -13.79 -8.96 2.71
N ASP A 14 -14.41 -8.37 1.69
CA ASP A 14 -13.88 -8.29 0.32
C ASP A 14 -13.98 -6.86 -0.20
N PHE A 15 -12.86 -6.15 -0.23
CA PHE A 15 -12.79 -4.74 -0.61
C PHE A 15 -11.49 -4.44 -1.36
N ARG A 16 -11.31 -3.20 -1.82
CA ARG A 16 -10.07 -2.73 -2.44
C ARG A 16 -9.48 -1.58 -1.66
N TYR A 17 -8.17 -1.60 -1.46
CA TYR A 17 -7.39 -0.53 -0.87
C TYR A 17 -6.07 -0.38 -1.63
N LEU A 18 -5.69 0.85 -1.99
CA LEU A 18 -4.52 1.16 -2.82
C LEU A 18 -4.47 0.35 -4.13
N GLY A 19 -5.62 0.16 -4.76
CA GLY A 19 -5.76 -0.65 -5.98
C GLY A 19 -5.73 -2.17 -5.77
N ILE A 20 -5.34 -2.65 -4.57
CA ILE A 20 -5.23 -4.07 -4.27
C ILE A 20 -6.51 -4.60 -3.64
N ARG A 21 -6.91 -5.81 -4.06
CA ARG A 21 -8.03 -6.52 -3.46
C ARG A 21 -7.61 -7.16 -2.13
N CYS A 22 -8.31 -6.79 -1.06
CA CYS A 22 -8.14 -7.30 0.29
C CYS A 22 -9.28 -8.27 0.61
N ARG A 23 -8.94 -9.51 0.96
CA ARG A 23 -9.90 -10.56 1.35
C ARG A 23 -9.56 -11.10 2.72
N GLU A 24 -10.20 -10.56 3.75
CA GLU A 24 -9.87 -10.86 5.14
C GLU A 24 -10.92 -11.77 5.77
N GLN A 25 -10.50 -12.99 6.10
CA GLN A 25 -11.37 -14.01 6.68
C GLN A 25 -11.71 -13.68 8.14
N THR A 26 -12.90 -14.11 8.56
CA THR A 26 -13.29 -14.09 9.97
C THR A 26 -13.61 -15.50 10.43
N THR A 27 -13.73 -15.70 11.75
CA THR A 27 -14.23 -16.94 12.33
C THR A 27 -15.75 -16.94 12.51
N LEU A 28 -16.44 -15.87 12.08
CA LEU A 28 -17.86 -15.70 12.32
C LEU A 28 -18.69 -16.49 11.31
N PRO A 29 -19.67 -17.30 11.77
CA PRO A 29 -20.58 -17.99 10.88
C PRO A 29 -21.54 -17.01 10.20
N ASP A 30 -22.08 -17.43 9.05
CA ASP A 30 -23.07 -16.68 8.30
C ASP A 30 -24.43 -16.61 9.02
N THR A 31 -24.59 -15.58 9.85
CA THR A 31 -25.87 -15.22 10.48
C THR A 31 -26.23 -13.78 10.17
N LYS A 32 -27.53 -13.44 10.22
CA LYS A 32 -28.00 -12.05 9.98
C LYS A 32 -27.34 -11.05 10.94
N ALA A 33 -27.17 -11.41 12.21
CA ALA A 33 -26.52 -10.58 13.21
C ALA A 33 -25.04 -10.33 12.88
N ASN A 34 -24.30 -11.39 12.53
CA ASN A 34 -22.88 -11.27 12.16
C ASN A 34 -22.71 -10.46 10.87
N ARG A 35 -23.55 -10.70 9.84
CA ARG A 35 -23.54 -9.91 8.61
C ARG A 35 -23.77 -8.43 8.89
N LYS A 36 -24.76 -8.09 9.71
CA LYS A 36 -25.04 -6.69 10.09
C LYS A 36 -23.83 -6.07 10.79
N LYS A 37 -23.23 -6.78 11.75
CA LYS A 37 -22.02 -6.34 12.46
C LYS A 37 -20.85 -6.07 11.51
N LEU A 38 -20.52 -7.02 10.65
CA LEU A 38 -19.41 -6.88 9.71
C LEU A 38 -19.69 -5.81 8.64
N THR A 39 -20.95 -5.63 8.24
CA THR A 39 -21.34 -4.56 7.30
C THR A 39 -21.08 -3.19 7.92
N MET A 40 -21.48 -2.94 9.18
CA MET A 40 -21.17 -1.68 9.85
C MET A 40 -19.65 -1.41 9.96
N ILE A 41 -18.85 -2.46 10.18
CA ILE A 41 -17.38 -2.33 10.17
C ILE A 41 -16.88 -2.01 8.76
N MET A 42 -17.43 -2.66 7.72
CA MET A 42 -17.08 -2.36 6.32
C MET A 42 -17.43 -0.92 5.96
N ASP A 43 -18.61 -0.42 6.34
CA ASP A 43 -19.03 0.96 6.08
C ASP A 43 -18.06 1.96 6.73
N ARG A 44 -17.60 1.66 7.96
CA ARG A 44 -16.56 2.46 8.64
C ARG A 44 -15.22 2.42 7.89
N ILE A 45 -14.79 1.25 7.43
CA ILE A 45 -13.56 1.08 6.64
C ILE A 45 -13.65 1.93 5.36
N GLU A 46 -14.78 1.88 4.65
CA GLU A 46 -14.99 2.68 3.44
C GLU A 46 -14.94 4.18 3.71
N ALA A 47 -15.56 4.64 4.80
CA ALA A 47 -15.51 6.03 5.22
C ALA A 47 -14.08 6.48 5.53
N GLU A 48 -13.32 5.69 6.30
CA GLU A 48 -11.93 5.99 6.61
C GLU A 48 -11.02 5.95 5.37
N ILE A 49 -11.27 5.06 4.40
CA ILE A 49 -10.54 5.04 3.12
C ILE A 49 -10.82 6.34 2.36
N THR A 50 -12.09 6.75 2.30
CA THR A 50 -12.52 7.97 1.60
C THR A 50 -11.92 9.22 2.24
N LEU A 51 -11.81 9.25 3.56
CA LEU A 51 -11.18 10.34 4.33
C LEU A 51 -9.64 10.30 4.29
N GLY A 52 -9.04 9.24 3.74
CA GLY A 52 -7.59 9.05 3.75
C GLY A 52 -7.00 8.74 5.13
N THR A 53 -7.83 8.33 6.11
CA THR A 53 -7.42 8.04 7.49
C THR A 53 -7.37 6.55 7.80
N PHE A 54 -7.74 5.70 6.85
CA PHE A 54 -7.75 4.25 7.03
C PHE A 54 -6.34 3.70 7.24
N VAL A 55 -6.18 2.87 8.28
CA VAL A 55 -4.94 2.15 8.59
C VAL A 55 -5.24 0.67 8.63
N TYR A 56 -4.77 -0.08 7.61
CA TYR A 56 -5.12 -1.48 7.41
C TYR A 56 -4.82 -2.37 8.64
N GLY A 57 -3.63 -2.21 9.21
CA GLY A 57 -3.15 -3.01 10.34
C GLY A 57 -3.96 -2.83 11.62
N LYS A 58 -4.74 -1.74 11.78
CA LYS A 58 -5.63 -1.58 12.94
C LYS A 58 -6.82 -2.54 12.91
N TYR A 59 -7.31 -2.87 11.72
CA TYR A 59 -8.44 -3.78 11.54
C TYR A 59 -7.98 -5.23 11.39
N PHE A 60 -6.86 -5.44 10.70
CA PHE A 60 -6.36 -6.77 10.35
C PHE A 60 -4.88 -6.94 10.78
N PRO A 61 -4.57 -6.86 12.08
CA PRO A 61 -3.18 -6.81 12.56
C PRO A 61 -2.36 -8.06 12.22
N ASN A 62 -3.03 -9.21 12.12
CA ASN A 62 -2.40 -10.50 11.82
C ASN A 62 -2.47 -10.88 10.33
N SER A 63 -2.90 -9.95 9.46
CA SER A 63 -2.97 -10.23 8.03
C SER A 63 -1.57 -10.21 7.41
N PRO A 64 -1.23 -11.19 6.54
CA PRO A 64 0.01 -11.16 5.78
C PRO A 64 0.10 -9.96 4.82
N MET A 65 -1.02 -9.25 4.60
CA MET A 65 -1.10 -8.10 3.72
C MET A 65 -0.59 -6.80 4.38
N VAL A 66 -0.42 -6.78 5.72
CA VAL A 66 -0.03 -5.57 6.47
C VAL A 66 1.27 -4.98 5.95
N GLU A 67 2.33 -5.78 5.86
CA GLU A 67 3.64 -5.30 5.42
C GLU A 67 3.61 -4.81 3.96
N LYS A 68 2.87 -5.53 3.10
CA LYS A 68 2.74 -5.17 1.68
C LYS A 68 2.02 -3.85 1.49
N LEU A 69 0.93 -3.61 2.23
CA LEU A 69 0.18 -2.35 2.15
C LEU A 69 0.95 -1.21 2.79
N ALA A 70 1.63 -1.42 3.91
CA ALA A 70 2.48 -0.40 4.53
C ALA A 70 3.58 0.09 3.56
N LYS A 71 4.20 -0.82 2.79
CA LYS A 71 5.15 -0.44 1.73
C LYS A 71 4.49 0.42 0.65
N LEU A 72 3.27 0.09 0.23
CA LEU A 72 2.54 0.85 -0.80
C LEU A 72 2.04 2.21 -0.30
N GLU A 73 1.62 2.31 0.95
CA GLU A 73 1.32 3.58 1.62
C GLU A 73 2.57 4.46 1.62
N ALA A 74 3.72 3.91 2.01
CA ALA A 74 4.99 4.62 1.95
C ALA A 74 5.34 5.05 0.52
N LYS A 75 5.03 4.22 -0.51
CA LYS A 75 5.21 4.59 -1.92
C LYS A 75 4.30 5.71 -2.40
N GLN A 76 3.10 5.85 -1.83
CA GLN A 76 2.16 6.90 -2.18
C GLN A 76 2.34 8.17 -1.35
N ALA A 77 3.01 8.10 -0.21
CA ALA A 77 3.45 9.28 0.52
C ALA A 77 4.33 10.12 -0.43
N GLY A 78 3.98 11.40 -0.62
CA GLY A 78 4.55 12.27 -1.67
C GLY A 78 6.06 12.50 -1.65
N ASN A 79 6.78 11.89 -0.70
CA ASN A 79 8.23 11.89 -0.61
C ASN A 79 8.88 10.60 -1.17
N TYR A 80 8.09 9.60 -1.58
CA TYR A 80 8.65 8.42 -2.20
C TYR A 80 9.09 8.71 -3.64
N ARG A 81 10.35 8.41 -3.91
CA ARG A 81 10.95 8.52 -5.24
C ARG A 81 11.57 7.18 -5.59
N GLU A 82 10.98 6.50 -6.57
CA GLU A 82 11.54 5.25 -7.13
C GLU A 82 12.79 5.53 -7.97
N THR A 83 12.93 6.76 -8.45
CA THR A 83 14.06 7.27 -9.23
C THR A 83 14.63 8.51 -8.53
N PRO A 84 15.95 8.65 -8.35
CA PRO A 84 16.54 9.88 -7.82
C PRO A 84 16.12 11.09 -8.65
N LEU A 85 16.16 12.30 -8.06
CA LEU A 85 15.97 13.49 -8.88
C LEU A 85 17.05 13.54 -9.96
N PHE A 86 16.72 14.15 -11.10
CA PHE A 86 17.70 14.38 -12.15
C PHE A 86 18.97 15.06 -11.62
N LYS A 87 18.83 16.02 -10.68
CA LYS A 87 19.96 16.68 -10.02
C LYS A 87 20.85 15.68 -9.26
N ASP A 88 20.25 14.87 -8.39
CA ASP A 88 20.98 13.90 -7.56
C ASP A 88 21.67 12.86 -8.45
N PHE A 89 20.97 12.38 -9.49
CA PHE A 89 21.53 11.49 -10.50
C PHE A 89 22.68 12.12 -11.30
N CYS A 90 22.55 13.39 -11.69
CA CYS A 90 23.62 14.10 -12.40
C CYS A 90 24.88 14.25 -11.56
N GLU A 91 24.75 14.53 -10.25
CA GLU A 91 25.89 14.62 -9.33
C GLU A 91 26.60 13.27 -9.19
N GLU A 92 25.84 12.18 -8.99
CA GLU A 92 26.39 10.83 -8.89
C GLU A 92 27.05 10.38 -10.21
N TRP A 93 26.35 10.51 -11.33
CA TRP A 93 26.88 10.15 -12.65
C TRP A 93 28.12 10.97 -13.02
N PHE A 94 28.14 12.28 -12.73
CA PHE A 94 29.30 13.12 -12.99
C PHE A 94 30.51 12.65 -12.17
N SER A 95 30.32 12.36 -10.88
CA SER A 95 31.40 11.85 -10.02
C SER A 95 31.92 10.49 -10.47
N GLU A 96 31.06 9.61 -11.01
CA GLU A 96 31.48 8.32 -11.54
C GLU A 96 32.25 8.45 -12.87
N MET A 97 31.87 9.42 -13.69
CA MET A 97 32.45 9.60 -15.03
C MET A 97 33.71 10.46 -15.04
N GLU A 98 33.82 11.47 -14.17
CA GLU A 98 34.95 12.39 -14.08
C GLU A 98 36.32 11.68 -14.04
N PRO A 99 36.54 10.61 -13.24
CA PRO A 99 37.81 9.89 -13.22
C PRO A 99 38.15 9.15 -14.53
N SER A 100 37.15 8.86 -15.36
CA SER A 100 37.33 8.13 -16.64
C SER A 100 37.73 9.05 -17.80
N TRP A 101 37.62 10.37 -17.62
CA TRP A 101 37.88 11.33 -18.68
C TRP A 101 39.40 11.54 -18.85
N ARG A 102 39.91 11.30 -20.06
CA ARG A 102 41.35 11.49 -20.36
C ARG A 102 41.69 12.97 -20.30
N GLN A 103 42.81 13.32 -19.66
CA GLN A 103 43.34 14.70 -19.56
C GLN A 103 43.81 15.33 -20.88
N SER A 104 43.70 14.64 -22.02
CA SER A 104 44.27 15.11 -23.31
C SER A 104 43.47 16.20 -24.02
N THR A 105 42.51 16.84 -23.36
CA THR A 105 41.81 18.03 -23.89
C THR A 105 42.20 19.32 -23.16
N VAL A 106 43.06 19.27 -22.13
CA VAL A 106 43.37 20.44 -21.28
C VAL A 106 44.61 21.22 -21.74
N PHE A 107 45.45 20.66 -22.61
CA PHE A 107 46.62 21.39 -23.16
C PHE A 107 46.71 21.20 -24.66
N GLY A 108 46.10 22.15 -25.39
CA GLY A 108 46.53 22.56 -26.72
C GLY A 108 47.37 23.81 -26.61
#